data_AF-A0A7C3MHN0-F1
#
_entry.id   AF-A0A7C3MHN0-F1
#
_cell.length_a   1.000
_cell.length_b   1.000
_cell.length_c   1.000
_cell.angle_alpha   90.00
_cell.angle_beta   90.00
_cell.angle_gamma   90.00
#
_symmetry.space_group_name_H-M   'P 1'
#
loop_
_entity.id
_entity.type
_entity.pdbx_description
1 polymer ?
#
loop_
_entity_poly.entity_id
_entity_poly.type
_entity_poly.pdbx_seq_one_letter_code
_entity_poly.pdbx_strand_id
1 'polypeptide(L)' 'MERRGTLKKHKFLIHAAVTASQHNLEATYMHILGAVNAGASEQELLETSFTLIPVSGMPAFAVFLNALKRLKEAKNES' A
#
# COMPACT_ATOMS: atom_id res chain seq x y z
N MET A 1 16.87 -16.10 12.06
CA MET A 1 16.24 -15.00 12.83
C MET A 1 15.76 -13.93 11.85
N GLU A 2 14.55 -14.12 11.31
CA GLU A 2 14.02 -13.37 10.14
C GLU A 2 13.04 -12.24 10.52
N ARG A 3 12.86 -11.99 11.83
CA ARG A 3 11.80 -11.11 12.37
C ARG A 3 11.91 -9.64 11.97
N ARG A 4 13.12 -9.12 11.67
CA ARG A 4 13.35 -7.69 11.39
C ARG A 4 12.87 -7.26 10.00
N GLY A 5 12.99 -8.12 8.99
CA GLY A 5 12.52 -7.85 7.63
C GLY A 5 10.99 -7.92 7.53
N THR A 6 10.41 -8.95 8.14
CA THR A 6 8.95 -9.12 8.25
C THR A 6 8.29 -7.90 8.90
N LEU A 7 8.89 -7.32 9.95
CA LEU A 7 8.36 -6.10 10.59
C LEU A 7 8.31 -4.88 9.65
N LYS A 8 9.31 -4.70 8.78
CA LYS A 8 9.38 -3.55 7.86
C LYS A 8 8.26 -3.61 6.82
N LYS A 9 8.03 -4.79 6.23
CA LYS A 9 6.94 -5.00 5.26
C LYS A 9 5.58 -4.64 5.85
N HIS A 10 5.25 -5.21 7.00
CA HIS A 10 3.96 -4.97 7.67
C HIS A 10 3.80 -3.51 8.07
N LYS A 11 4.86 -2.85 8.55
CA LYS A 11 4.84 -1.43 8.87
C LYS A 11 4.44 -0.60 7.65
N PHE A 12 5.02 -0.87 6.48
CA PHE A 12 4.67 -0.14 5.26
C PHE A 12 3.24 -0.43 4.80
N LEU A 13 2.77 -1.67 4.86
CA LEU A 13 1.37 -2.00 4.53
C LEU A 13 0.37 -1.28 5.44
N ILE A 14 0.65 -1.25 6.75
CA ILE A 14 -0.19 -0.53 7.72
C ILE A 14 -0.19 0.97 7.41
N HIS A 15 0.98 1.57 7.18
CA HIS A 15 1.04 3.00 6.85
C HIS A 15 0.35 3.32 5.53
N ALA A 16 0.47 2.47 4.50
CA ALA A 16 -0.23 2.65 3.23
C ALA A 16 -1.76 2.67 3.43
N ALA A 17 -2.30 1.76 4.26
CA ALA A 17 -3.72 1.77 4.61
C ALA A 17 -4.10 3.05 5.37
N VAL A 18 -3.34 3.43 6.40
CA VAL A 18 -3.62 4.63 7.22
C VAL A 18 -3.62 5.90 6.38
N THR A 19 -2.64 6.09 5.49
CA THR A 19 -2.58 7.29 4.65
C THR A 19 -3.65 7.28 3.57
N ALA A 20 -4.10 6.11 3.10
CA ALA A 20 -5.22 6.00 2.18
C ALA A 20 -6.54 6.39 2.87
N SER A 21 -6.74 6.00 4.13
CA SER A 21 -7.86 6.43 4.98
C SER A 21 -7.87 7.95 5.23
N GLN A 22 -6.71 8.61 5.13
CA GLN A 22 -6.59 10.06 5.20
C GLN A 22 -6.71 10.74 3.82
N HIS A 23 -7.04 9.98 2.77
CA HIS A 23 -7.11 10.43 1.38
C HIS A 23 -5.82 11.09 0.85
N ASN A 24 -4.67 10.70 1.41
CA ASN A 24 -3.38 11.22 1.00
C ASN A 24 -2.73 10.28 -0.03
N LEU A 25 -2.92 10.59 -1.31
CA LEU A 25 -2.42 9.77 -2.43
C LEU A 25 -0.89 9.63 -2.43
N GLU A 26 -0.16 10.73 -2.21
CA GLU A 26 1.31 10.73 -2.28
C GLU A 26 1.93 9.90 -1.15
N ALA A 27 1.47 10.10 0.09
CA ALA A 27 1.96 9.31 1.21
C ALA A 27 1.61 7.82 1.07
N THR A 28 0.42 7.52 0.52
CA THR A 28 0.01 6.15 0.21
C THR A 28 0.93 5.51 -0.84
N TYR A 29 1.23 6.23 -1.92
CA TYR A 29 2.18 5.78 -2.94
C TYR A 29 3.56 5.46 -2.34
N MET A 30 4.10 6.37 -1.52
CA MET A 30 5.40 6.18 -0.89
C MET A 30 5.45 4.94 0.02
N HIS A 31 4.37 4.67 0.77
CA HIS A 31 4.30 3.49 1.62
C HIS A 31 4.04 2.20 0.84
N ILE A 32 3.28 2.22 -0.26
CA ILE A 32 3.14 1.07 -1.17
C ILE A 32 4.52 0.75 -1.80
N LEU A 33 5.25 1.74 -2.29
CA LEU A 33 6.61 1.56 -2.81
C LEU A 33 7.55 0.96 -1.74
N GLY A 34 7.49 1.48 -0.52
CA GLY A 34 8.23 0.94 0.62
C GLY A 34 7.87 -0.52 0.94
N ALA A 35 6.59 -0.88 0.87
CA ALA A 35 6.13 -2.25 1.07
C ALA A 35 6.66 -3.19 -0.01
N VAL A 36 6.58 -2.80 -1.29
CA VAL A 36 7.10 -3.58 -2.43
C VAL A 36 8.62 -3.77 -2.31
N ASN A 37 9.37 -2.72 -1.98
CA ASN A 37 10.81 -2.80 -1.76
C ASN A 37 11.18 -3.67 -0.55
N ALA A 38 10.26 -3.83 0.42
CA ALA A 38 10.39 -4.75 1.54
C ALA A 38 9.88 -6.18 1.23
N GLY A 39 9.51 -6.46 -0.02
CA GLY A 39 9.08 -7.78 -0.48
C GLY A 39 7.59 -8.06 -0.32
N ALA A 40 6.74 -7.04 -0.22
CA ALA A 40 5.29 -7.23 -0.27
C ALA A 40 4.85 -7.76 -1.63
N SER A 41 4.03 -8.81 -1.62
CA SER A 41 3.40 -9.32 -2.83
C SER A 41 2.25 -8.41 -3.28
N GLU A 42 1.85 -8.54 -4.54
CA GLU A 42 0.66 -7.88 -5.04
C GLU A 42 -0.60 -8.33 -4.28
N GLN A 43 -0.68 -9.62 -3.92
CA GLN A 43 -1.78 -10.14 -3.13
C GLN A 43 -1.88 -9.46 -1.76
N GLU A 44 -0.76 -9.26 -1.06
CA GLU A 44 -0.75 -8.58 0.23
C GLU A 44 -1.19 -7.12 0.13
N LEU A 45 -0.86 -6.44 -0.96
CA LEU A 45 -1.32 -5.08 -1.25
C LEU A 45 -2.84 -5.04 -1.50
N LEU A 46 -3.36 -5.98 -2.29
CA LEU A 46 -4.79 -6.07 -2.57
C LEU A 46 -5.58 -6.43 -1.32
N GLU A 47 -5.14 -7.42 -0.53
CA GLU A 47 -5.74 -7.77 0.75
C GLU A 47 -5.77 -6.58 1.70
N THR A 48 -4.65 -5.85 1.82
CA THR A 48 -4.58 -4.61 2.59
C THR A 48 -5.60 -3.59 2.09
N SER A 49 -5.72 -3.41 0.77
CA SER A 49 -6.68 -2.47 0.18
C SER A 49 -8.14 -2.87 0.48
N PHE A 50 -8.48 -4.15 0.46
CA PHE A 50 -9.84 -4.61 0.75
C PHE A 50 -10.27 -4.32 2.19
N THR A 51 -9.33 -4.27 3.15
CA THR A 51 -9.66 -3.86 4.52
C THR A 51 -10.17 -2.42 4.62
N LEU A 52 -9.83 -1.55 3.65
CA LEU A 52 -10.29 -0.15 3.66
C LEU A 52 -11.79 -0.03 3.41
N ILE A 53 -12.41 -0.97 2.70
CA ILE A 53 -13.85 -0.92 2.40
C ILE A 53 -14.68 -0.89 3.70
N PRO A 54 -14.54 -1.85 4.63
CA PRO A 54 -15.28 -1.80 5.89
C PRO A 54 -14.74 -0.79 6.91
N VAL A 55 -13.44 -0.42 6.86
CA VAL A 55 -12.80 0.43 7.89
C VAL A 55 -12.90 1.93 7.58
N SER A 56 -12.85 2.32 6.31
CA SER A 56 -12.74 3.72 5.88
C SER A 56 -13.56 4.05 4.62
N GLY A 57 -14.28 3.09 4.07
CA GLY A 57 -15.17 3.27 2.94
C GLY A 57 -14.48 3.27 1.56
N MET A 58 -15.32 3.31 0.52
CA MET A 58 -14.89 3.27 -0.88
C MET A 58 -13.92 4.39 -1.30
N PRO A 59 -14.01 5.65 -0.80
CA PRO A 59 -13.05 6.68 -1.18
C PRO A 59 -11.61 6.37 -0.76
N ALA A 60 -11.40 5.80 0.42
CA ALA A 60 -10.06 5.39 0.88
C ALA A 60 -9.52 4.24 0.04
N PHE A 61 -10.36 3.25 -0.27
CA PHE A 61 -10.03 2.14 -1.17
C PHE A 61 -9.58 2.66 -2.55
N ALA A 62 -10.31 3.62 -3.13
CA ALA A 62 -9.97 4.22 -4.42
C ALA A 62 -8.60 4.93 -4.39
N VAL A 63 -8.28 5.65 -3.31
CA VAL A 63 -6.96 6.29 -3.14
C VAL A 63 -5.85 5.25 -3.14
N PHE A 64 -6.04 4.14 -2.43
CA PHE A 64 -5.06 3.05 -2.41
C PHE A 64 -4.87 2.43 -3.81
N LEU A 65 -5.95 2.14 -4.54
CA LEU A 65 -5.86 1.59 -5.89
C LEU A 65 -5.19 2.55 -6.88
N ASN A 66 -5.48 3.85 -6.78
CA ASN A 66 -4.83 4.86 -7.63
C ASN A 66 -3.32 4.95 -7.36
N ALA A 67 -2.90 4.88 -6.09
CA ALA A 67 -1.48 4.83 -5.73
C ALA A 67 -0.81 3.55 -6.26
N LEU A 68 -1.47 2.40 -6.15
CA LEU A 68 -0.97 1.12 -6.68
C LEU A 68 -0.86 1.15 -8.22
N LYS A 69 -1.86 1.72 -8.90
CA LYS A 69 -1.86 1.93 -10.35
C LYS A 69 -0.66 2.77 -10.79
N ARG A 70 -0.44 3.92 -10.15
CA ARG A 70 0.70 4.79 -10.43
C ARG A 70 2.04 4.07 -10.30
N LEU A 71 2.20 3.21 -9.28
CA LEU A 71 3.41 2.43 -9.10
C LEU A 71 3.63 1.43 -10.25
N LYS A 72 2.56 0.77 -10.72
CA LYS A 72 2.64 -0.15 -11.85
C LYS A 72 3.00 0.56 -13.15
N GLU A 73 2.43 1.74 -13.39
CA GLU A 73 2.76 2.57 -14.55
C GLU A 73 4.23 2.98 -14.55
N ALA A 74 4.76 3.47 -13.42
CA ALA A 74 6.17 3.86 -13.28
C ALA A 74 7.15 2.68 -13.55
N LYS A 75 6.75 1.44 -13.22
CA LYS A 75 7.56 0.24 -13.50
C LYS A 75 7.56 -0.17 -14.97
N ASN A 76 6.52 0.17 -15.72
CA ASN A 76 6.42 -0.17 -17.14
C ASN A 76 7.21 0.80 -18.03
N GLU A 77 7.59 1.96 -17.50
CA GLU A 77 8.37 3.01 -18.18
C GLU A 77 9.88 2.89 -17.93
N SER A 78 10.33 1.94 -17.10
CA SER A 78 11.73 1.69 -16.72
C SER A 78 12.27 0.41 -17.34
#